data_AF-A0A2P8MJG1-F1
#
_entry.id   AF-A0A2P8MJG1-F1
#
_cell.length_a   1.000
_cell.length_b   1.000
_cell.length_c   1.000
_cell.angle_alpha   90.00
_cell.angle_beta   90.00
_cell.angle_gamma   90.00
#
_symmetry.space_group_name_H-M   'P 1'
#
loop_
_entity.id
_entity.type
_entity.pdbx_description
1 polymer ?
#
loop_
_entity_poly.entity_id
_entity_poly.type
_entity_poly.pdbx_seq_one_letter_code
_entity_poly.pdbx_strand_id
1 'polypeptide(L)'
;MNKKILSLLTSVAIISSVASFGVQAKSVNAKGDIASKLEAGGVIPAGNYTLNRGVKVTKPISAEGVVIDASACPKGTIAIVARANISGITINNAKRQGISVQNCSGITIKNCKVTKAQFAGIEAKDNVSNVTFENCESDYNFDNANGGEDADGFGIKNGAKNITLKNCVAIGNSDDGYDTYTAGSNITFLGCRAQNNGSGKNGDGNGFKLGPCLYKNQDGGLVTVKNCTALNNKGVGFLRNHNKVAPVQSGNIASGNKGGDFKWDYTPRK
;
A
#
# COMPACT_ATOMS: atom_id res chain seq x y z
N MET A 1 5.31 -64.27 -8.60
CA MET A 1 4.32 -63.17 -8.71
C MET A 1 4.64 -62.09 -7.69
N ASN A 2 4.52 -60.85 -8.14
CA ASN A 2 4.94 -59.57 -7.57
C ASN A 2 4.42 -59.18 -6.17
N LYS A 3 5.36 -58.61 -5.40
CA LYS A 3 5.34 -57.28 -4.74
C LYS A 3 4.39 -57.05 -3.54
N LYS A 4 4.98 -56.65 -2.42
CA LYS A 4 4.90 -55.26 -1.90
C LYS A 4 5.91 -55.05 -0.76
N ILE A 5 6.92 -54.24 -1.06
CA ILE A 5 7.84 -53.61 -0.12
C ILE A 5 7.06 -52.49 0.57
N LEU A 6 6.99 -52.51 1.90
CA LEU A 6 6.47 -51.41 2.71
C LEU A 6 7.66 -50.77 3.43
N SER A 7 8.28 -49.77 2.79
CA SER A 7 9.34 -48.97 3.40
C SER A 7 8.71 -47.87 4.26
N LEU A 8 8.96 -47.94 5.56
CA LEU A 8 8.63 -46.92 6.54
C LEU A 8 9.57 -45.72 6.32
N LEU A 9 9.10 -44.67 5.64
CA LEU A 9 9.82 -43.40 5.55
C LEU A 9 9.54 -42.58 6.80
N THR A 10 10.50 -42.59 7.73
CA THR A 10 10.59 -41.63 8.83
C THR A 10 10.84 -40.23 8.27
N SER A 11 9.85 -39.34 8.38
CA SER A 11 10.01 -37.92 8.08
C SER A 11 10.81 -37.24 9.19
N VAL A 12 12.11 -37.06 8.98
CA VAL A 12 12.94 -36.20 9.82
C VAL A 12 12.60 -34.74 9.47
N ALA A 13 11.94 -34.04 10.40
CA ALA A 13 11.76 -32.61 10.32
C ALA A 13 13.11 -31.92 10.55
N ILE A 14 13.71 -31.39 9.49
CA ILE A 14 14.88 -30.52 9.59
C ILE A 14 14.40 -29.17 10.11
N ILE A 15 14.55 -28.94 11.41
CA ILE A 15 14.42 -27.62 12.01
C ILE A 15 15.66 -26.83 11.60
N SER A 16 15.56 -26.02 10.55
CA SER A 16 16.59 -25.03 10.24
C SER A 16 16.42 -23.83 11.16
N SER A 17 17.19 -23.81 12.25
CA SER A 17 17.38 -22.63 13.08
C SER A 17 18.11 -21.55 12.26
N VAL A 18 17.38 -20.56 11.77
CA VAL A 18 18.00 -19.34 11.25
C VAL A 18 18.57 -18.54 12.42
N ALA A 19 19.87 -18.69 12.67
CA ALA A 19 20.60 -17.76 13.51
C ALA A 19 20.52 -16.37 12.88
N SER A 20 19.85 -15.43 13.56
CA SER A 20 19.80 -14.04 13.15
C SER A 20 21.19 -13.43 13.28
N PHE A 21 21.98 -13.45 12.21
CA PHE A 21 23.15 -12.59 12.13
C PHE A 21 22.63 -11.15 12.06
N GLY A 22 22.75 -10.44 13.18
CA GLY A 22 22.52 -9.01 13.26
C GLY A 22 23.53 -8.30 12.37
N VAL A 23 23.18 -8.11 11.10
CA VAL A 23 23.86 -7.12 10.25
C VAL A 23 23.43 -5.76 10.78
N GLN A 24 24.28 -5.18 11.63
CA GLN A 24 24.16 -3.79 12.00
C GLN A 24 24.35 -2.98 10.72
N ALA A 25 23.25 -2.45 10.17
CA ALA A 25 23.29 -1.63 8.96
C ALA A 25 24.24 -0.46 9.21
N LYS A 26 25.34 -0.37 8.43
CA LYS A 26 26.19 0.82 8.42
C LYS A 26 25.30 2.03 8.18
N SER A 27 25.33 3.00 9.10
CA SER A 27 24.70 4.30 8.90
C SER A 27 25.35 4.95 7.69
N VAL A 28 24.69 4.93 6.55
CA VAL A 28 25.13 5.70 5.39
C VAL A 28 24.83 7.15 5.71
N ASN A 29 25.86 8.00 5.77
CA ASN A 29 25.66 9.43 6.04
C ASN A 29 24.67 10.01 5.02
N ALA A 30 23.58 10.57 5.53
CA ALA A 30 22.59 11.22 4.69
C ALA A 30 23.22 12.41 3.96
N LYS A 31 22.88 12.61 2.69
CA LYS A 31 23.29 13.74 1.84
C LYS A 31 22.63 15.07 2.23
N GLY A 32 22.07 15.17 3.44
CA GLY A 32 21.29 16.29 3.94
C GLY A 32 19.80 16.24 3.59
N ASP A 33 19.10 17.34 3.86
CA ASP A 33 17.67 17.50 3.62
C ASP A 33 17.36 17.58 2.12
N ILE A 34 16.44 16.75 1.64
CA ILE A 34 16.09 16.65 0.22
C ILE A 34 14.98 17.64 -0.21
N ALA A 35 14.36 18.34 0.74
CA ALA A 35 13.11 19.08 0.50
C ALA A 35 13.17 19.99 -0.73
N SER A 36 14.20 20.83 -0.84
CA SER A 36 14.36 21.74 -1.99
C SER A 36 14.59 21.02 -3.32
N LYS A 37 15.17 19.81 -3.32
CA LYS A 37 15.34 19.01 -4.55
C LYS A 37 14.01 18.44 -5.02
N LEU A 38 13.18 17.97 -4.08
CA LEU A 38 11.81 17.53 -4.38
C LEU A 38 10.97 18.68 -4.96
N GLU A 39 11.11 19.90 -4.42
CA GLU A 39 10.40 21.09 -4.91
C GLU A 39 10.92 21.57 -6.28
N ALA A 40 12.23 21.45 -6.52
CA ALA A 40 12.84 21.80 -7.79
C ALA A 40 12.41 20.85 -8.93
N GLY A 41 12.12 19.59 -8.61
CA GLY A 41 11.83 18.54 -9.59
C GLY A 41 13.06 18.11 -10.39
N GLY A 42 12.84 17.39 -11.48
CA GLY A 42 13.89 16.88 -12.36
C GLY A 42 14.51 15.57 -11.88
N VAL A 43 15.75 15.32 -12.30
CA VAL A 43 16.49 14.11 -11.91
C VAL A 43 17.10 14.32 -10.53
N ILE A 44 16.81 13.43 -9.59
CA ILE A 44 17.42 13.42 -8.27
C ILE A 44 18.48 12.32 -8.22
N PRO A 45 19.76 12.65 -7.95
CA PRO A 45 20.82 11.65 -7.86
C PRO A 45 20.58 10.62 -6.77
N ALA A 46 20.96 9.37 -7.01
CA ALA A 46 20.92 8.30 -6.03
C ALA A 46 21.57 8.71 -4.70
N GLY A 47 21.01 8.27 -3.58
CA GLY A 47 21.55 8.55 -2.26
C GLY A 47 20.53 8.44 -1.14
N ASN A 48 21.06 8.40 0.08
CA ASN A 48 20.25 8.50 1.29
C ASN A 48 20.13 9.97 1.69
N TYR A 49 18.92 10.42 1.98
CA TYR A 49 18.61 11.79 2.35
C TYR A 49 17.73 11.83 3.59
N THR A 50 17.79 12.93 4.33
CA THR A 50 16.75 13.23 5.33
C THR A 50 15.63 14.05 4.69
N LEU A 51 14.46 14.02 5.30
CA LEU A 51 13.39 14.98 5.03
C LEU A 51 12.93 15.59 6.35
N ASN A 52 13.10 16.90 6.48
CA ASN A 52 12.85 17.61 7.74
C ASN A 52 11.47 18.29 7.77
N ARG A 53 10.75 18.31 6.64
CA ARG A 53 9.41 18.88 6.50
C ARG A 53 8.65 18.23 5.35
N GLY A 54 7.33 18.32 5.38
CA GLY A 54 6.49 17.92 4.26
C GLY A 54 6.73 18.80 3.02
N VAL A 55 6.62 18.18 1.85
CA VAL A 55 6.86 18.85 0.57
C VAL A 55 5.69 18.65 -0.38
N LYS A 56 5.33 19.72 -1.08
CA LYS A 56 4.42 19.63 -2.22
C LYS A 56 5.24 19.53 -3.51
N VAL A 57 5.13 18.40 -4.20
CA VAL A 57 5.82 18.15 -5.47
C VAL A 57 4.89 18.55 -6.61
N THR A 58 5.18 19.68 -7.26
CA THR A 58 4.42 20.21 -8.39
C THR A 58 5.14 20.09 -9.74
N LYS A 59 6.38 19.61 -9.71
CA LYS A 59 7.21 19.36 -10.90
C LYS A 59 7.56 17.88 -10.98
N PRO A 60 7.66 17.28 -12.17
CA PRO A 60 8.00 15.88 -12.32
C PRO A 60 9.34 15.53 -11.65
N ILE A 61 9.42 14.37 -11.01
CA ILE A 61 10.65 13.81 -10.44
C ILE A 61 10.97 12.48 -11.11
N SER A 62 12.23 12.30 -11.50
CA SER A 62 12.80 11.01 -11.85
C SER A 62 13.97 10.70 -10.93
N ALA A 63 13.91 9.57 -10.23
CA ALA A 63 14.95 9.11 -9.35
C ALA A 63 15.24 7.63 -9.59
N GLU A 64 16.46 7.22 -9.23
CA GLU A 64 16.86 5.83 -9.13
C GLU A 64 17.79 5.73 -7.91
N GLY A 65 17.50 4.82 -6.98
CA GLY A 65 18.30 4.66 -5.76
C GLY A 65 18.22 5.83 -4.77
N VAL A 66 17.13 6.62 -4.79
CA VAL A 66 16.88 7.67 -3.79
C VAL A 66 16.10 7.09 -2.62
N VAL A 67 16.68 7.20 -1.43
CA VAL A 67 16.07 6.79 -0.16
C VAL A 67 15.95 8.02 0.74
N ILE A 68 14.74 8.26 1.22
CA ILE A 68 14.40 9.41 2.07
C ILE A 68 14.03 8.89 3.45
N ASP A 69 14.74 9.32 4.49
CA ASP A 69 14.30 9.16 5.87
C ASP A 69 13.49 10.39 6.30
N ALA A 70 12.18 10.23 6.44
CA ALA A 70 11.26 11.27 6.89
C ALA A 70 11.05 11.28 8.42
N SER A 71 11.91 10.58 9.17
CA SER A 71 11.86 10.53 10.63
C SER A 71 12.03 11.89 11.32
N ALA A 72 12.63 12.86 10.64
CA ALA A 72 12.83 14.22 11.13
C ALA A 72 11.65 15.18 10.84
N CYS A 73 10.66 14.78 10.04
CA CYS A 73 9.47 15.58 9.83
C CYS A 73 8.69 15.82 11.14
N PRO A 74 7.96 16.94 11.28
CA PRO A 74 7.06 17.15 12.41
C PRO A 74 5.95 16.08 12.46
N LYS A 75 5.49 15.74 13.66
CA LYS A 75 4.38 14.79 13.87
C LYS A 75 3.15 15.18 13.03
N GLY A 76 2.51 14.20 12.39
CA GLY A 76 1.31 14.44 11.60
C GLY A 76 1.56 15.10 10.24
N THR A 77 2.81 15.19 9.80
CA THR A 77 3.16 15.75 8.49
C THR A 77 3.15 14.68 7.40
N ILE A 78 2.45 14.95 6.30
CA ILE A 78 2.57 14.17 5.05
C ILE A 78 3.95 14.43 4.46
N ALA A 79 4.73 13.39 4.16
CA ALA A 79 6.08 13.56 3.62
C ALA A 79 6.05 14.19 2.21
N ILE A 80 5.29 13.60 1.28
CA ILE A 80 5.11 14.14 -0.07
C ILE A 80 3.62 14.31 -0.39
N VAL A 81 3.21 15.53 -0.69
CA VAL A 81 1.95 15.83 -1.39
C VAL A 81 2.26 15.90 -2.89
N ALA A 82 1.88 14.86 -3.64
CA ALA A 82 2.19 14.73 -5.05
C ALA A 82 1.13 15.41 -5.93
N ARG A 83 1.60 16.24 -6.87
CA ARG A 83 0.81 16.91 -7.93
C ARG A 83 1.45 16.81 -9.32
N ALA A 84 2.47 15.98 -9.46
CA ALA A 84 3.20 15.72 -10.69
C ALA A 84 3.69 14.27 -10.69
N ASN A 85 4.19 13.80 -11.84
CA ASN A 85 4.77 12.47 -11.94
C ASN A 85 5.95 12.31 -11.00
N ILE A 86 6.02 11.18 -10.29
CA ILE A 86 7.14 10.85 -9.41
C ILE A 86 7.56 9.42 -9.72
N SER A 87 8.85 9.21 -9.96
CA SER A 87 9.40 7.87 -10.09
C SER A 87 10.62 7.60 -9.23
N GLY A 88 10.71 6.38 -8.68
CA GLY A 88 11.93 5.81 -8.11
C GLY A 88 12.36 6.33 -6.73
N ILE A 89 11.43 6.87 -5.95
CA ILE A 89 11.69 7.31 -4.57
C ILE A 89 11.28 6.23 -3.57
N THR A 90 12.16 5.93 -2.62
CA THR A 90 11.83 5.19 -1.39
C THR A 90 11.72 6.16 -0.22
N ILE A 91 10.65 6.06 0.57
CA ILE A 91 10.42 6.86 1.78
C ILE A 91 10.30 5.95 2.99
N ASN A 92 11.05 6.26 4.04
CA ASN A 92 11.02 5.58 5.32
C ASN A 92 10.46 6.51 6.40
N ASN A 93 9.74 5.95 7.38
CA ASN A 93 9.43 6.61 8.67
C ASN A 93 8.63 7.92 8.56
N ALA A 94 7.78 8.07 7.55
CA ALA A 94 6.92 9.25 7.42
C ALA A 94 6.02 9.43 8.66
N LYS A 95 5.84 10.66 9.15
CA LYS A 95 5.05 10.95 10.36
C LYS A 95 3.54 11.02 10.13
N ARG A 96 3.11 10.72 8.91
CA ARG A 96 1.74 10.56 8.46
C ARG A 96 1.81 9.74 7.16
N GLN A 97 1.08 10.10 6.10
CA GLN A 97 1.27 9.51 4.78
C GLN A 97 2.69 9.70 4.25
N GLY A 98 3.22 8.69 3.54
CA GLY A 98 4.46 8.82 2.78
C GLY A 98 4.25 9.62 1.50
N ILE A 99 3.42 9.12 0.60
CA ILE A 99 3.03 9.82 -0.64
C ILE A 99 1.50 9.98 -0.65
N SER A 100 1.02 11.21 -0.66
CA SER A 100 -0.40 11.54 -0.81
C SER A 100 -0.61 12.33 -2.09
N VAL A 101 -1.24 11.73 -3.09
CA VAL A 101 -1.67 12.42 -4.32
C VAL A 101 -2.91 13.24 -4.00
N GLN A 102 -2.88 14.56 -4.26
CA GLN A 102 -3.98 15.46 -3.90
C GLN A 102 -4.15 16.62 -4.88
N ASN A 103 -5.40 16.97 -5.19
CA ASN A 103 -5.77 18.14 -5.99
C ASN A 103 -5.05 18.19 -7.35
N CYS A 104 -5.00 17.07 -8.05
CA CYS A 104 -4.40 16.96 -9.38
C CYS A 104 -5.04 15.82 -10.18
N SER A 105 -4.76 15.80 -11.47
CA SER A 105 -5.18 14.70 -12.34
C SER A 105 -4.14 14.38 -13.40
N GLY A 106 -4.23 13.19 -14.00
CA GLY A 106 -3.42 12.82 -15.16
C GLY A 106 -1.95 12.56 -14.84
N ILE A 107 -1.64 12.07 -13.64
CA ILE A 107 -0.26 11.80 -13.21
C ILE A 107 0.00 10.32 -12.95
N THR A 108 1.27 9.94 -12.97
CA THR A 108 1.75 8.60 -12.65
C THR A 108 2.74 8.65 -11.48
N ILE A 109 2.52 7.80 -10.48
CA ILE A 109 3.49 7.49 -9.44
C ILE A 109 4.05 6.09 -9.75
N LYS A 110 5.36 5.98 -9.97
CA LYS A 110 5.97 4.77 -10.51
C LYS A 110 7.20 4.32 -9.73
N ASN A 111 7.37 3.02 -9.53
CA ASN A 111 8.56 2.44 -8.88
C ASN A 111 8.88 3.11 -7.53
N CYS A 112 7.85 3.55 -6.79
CA CYS A 112 8.02 4.22 -5.51
C CYS A 112 7.74 3.23 -4.37
N LYS A 113 8.47 3.38 -3.26
CA LYS A 113 8.29 2.57 -2.06
C LYS A 113 8.02 3.47 -0.86
N VAL A 114 7.04 3.11 -0.03
CA VAL A 114 6.85 3.72 1.28
C VAL A 114 6.89 2.62 2.33
N THR A 115 7.69 2.83 3.39
CA THR A 115 7.76 1.89 4.51
C THR A 115 7.72 2.62 5.86
N LYS A 116 7.06 2.01 6.83
CA LYS A 116 6.99 2.50 8.22
C LYS A 116 6.40 3.91 8.35
N ALA A 117 5.48 4.27 7.47
CA ALA A 117 4.69 5.48 7.63
C ALA A 117 3.76 5.34 8.86
N GLN A 118 3.49 6.46 9.54
CA GLN A 118 2.59 6.52 10.71
C GLN A 118 1.11 6.70 10.31
N PHE A 119 0.78 6.36 9.06
CA PHE A 119 -0.54 6.38 8.44
C PHE A 119 -0.42 5.58 7.13
N ALA A 120 -1.43 5.63 6.25
CA ALA A 120 -1.37 4.99 4.94
C ALA A 120 -0.07 5.32 4.18
N GLY A 121 0.61 4.32 3.62
CA GLY A 121 1.90 4.55 2.97
C GLY A 121 1.76 5.40 1.71
N ILE A 122 0.90 4.96 0.78
CA ILE A 122 0.57 5.68 -0.45
C ILE A 122 -0.94 5.93 -0.50
N GLU A 123 -1.35 7.15 -0.82
CA GLU A 123 -2.76 7.54 -0.84
C GLU A 123 -3.10 8.41 -2.06
N ALA A 124 -4.32 8.27 -2.58
CA ALA A 124 -4.95 9.23 -3.48
C ALA A 124 -6.24 9.74 -2.84
N LYS A 125 -6.33 11.06 -2.63
CA LYS A 125 -7.48 11.69 -1.97
C LYS A 125 -7.66 13.14 -2.38
N ASP A 126 -8.87 13.66 -2.14
CA ASP A 126 -9.21 15.08 -2.27
C ASP A 126 -8.99 15.64 -3.69
N ASN A 127 -10.05 15.63 -4.50
CA ASN A 127 -10.06 16.15 -5.88
C ASN A 127 -8.99 15.52 -6.79
N VAL A 128 -8.87 14.19 -6.76
CA VAL A 128 -7.92 13.43 -7.58
C VAL A 128 -8.65 12.61 -8.65
N SER A 129 -8.14 12.66 -9.88
CA SER A 129 -8.63 11.79 -10.95
C SER A 129 -7.57 11.37 -11.97
N ASN A 130 -7.80 10.27 -12.68
CA ASN A 130 -6.94 9.83 -13.79
C ASN A 130 -5.48 9.63 -13.32
N VAL A 131 -5.27 8.90 -12.22
CA VAL A 131 -3.94 8.64 -11.66
C VAL A 131 -3.59 7.17 -11.83
N THR A 132 -2.34 6.90 -12.21
CA THR A 132 -1.79 5.55 -12.24
C THR A 132 -0.71 5.38 -11.17
N PHE A 133 -0.83 4.34 -10.37
CA PHE A 133 0.25 3.81 -9.54
C PHE A 133 0.81 2.57 -10.23
N GLU A 134 2.11 2.55 -10.52
CA GLU A 134 2.76 1.45 -11.26
C GLU A 134 3.98 0.93 -10.50
N ASN A 135 4.04 -0.38 -10.26
CA ASN A 135 5.14 -1.05 -9.56
C ASN A 135 5.52 -0.37 -8.23
N CYS A 136 4.54 0.15 -7.50
CA CYS A 136 4.77 0.78 -6.21
C CYS A 136 4.64 -0.24 -5.08
N GLU A 137 5.40 -0.05 -4.01
CA GLU A 137 5.37 -0.89 -2.81
C GLU A 137 5.01 -0.05 -1.58
N SER A 138 4.19 -0.61 -0.70
CA SER A 138 3.81 0.02 0.55
C SER A 138 3.78 -1.01 1.67
N ASP A 139 4.70 -0.91 2.63
CA ASP A 139 4.90 -1.95 3.63
C ASP A 139 5.15 -1.47 5.06
N TYR A 140 4.72 -2.30 6.02
CA TYR A 140 4.94 -2.10 7.45
C TYR A 140 4.53 -0.72 7.99
N ASN A 141 3.52 -0.10 7.37
CA ASN A 141 2.94 1.14 7.85
C ASN A 141 2.07 0.86 9.08
N PHE A 142 2.13 1.74 10.08
CA PHE A 142 1.44 1.55 11.35
C PHE A 142 1.11 2.89 12.01
N ASP A 143 -0.17 3.16 12.25
CA ASP A 143 -0.63 4.33 13.00
C ASP A 143 -0.82 4.00 14.49
N ASN A 144 0.16 4.38 15.31
CA ASN A 144 0.07 4.16 16.77
C ASN A 144 -1.12 4.88 17.42
N ALA A 145 -1.56 6.00 16.83
CA ALA A 145 -2.61 6.85 17.39
C ALA A 145 -3.97 6.12 17.48
N ASN A 146 -4.30 5.30 16.48
CA ASN A 146 -5.57 4.57 16.43
C ASN A 146 -5.37 3.05 16.51
N GLY A 147 -4.24 2.61 17.07
CA GLY A 147 -3.99 1.19 17.33
C GLY A 147 -3.86 0.34 16.07
N GLY A 148 -3.47 0.97 14.95
CA GLY A 148 -3.26 0.33 13.65
C GLY A 148 -4.47 0.34 12.71
N GLU A 149 -5.50 1.14 13.01
CA GLU A 149 -6.79 1.15 12.30
C GLU A 149 -6.78 1.93 10.97
N ASP A 150 -5.78 2.77 10.71
CA ASP A 150 -5.81 3.68 9.54
C ASP A 150 -4.63 3.50 8.57
N ALA A 151 -3.57 2.79 8.95
CA ALA A 151 -2.38 2.68 8.12
C ALA A 151 -2.51 1.57 7.08
N ASP A 152 -3.18 1.92 5.97
CA ASP A 152 -3.27 1.12 4.76
C ASP A 152 -1.93 1.04 4.00
N GLY A 153 -1.76 0.00 3.18
CA GLY A 153 -0.75 0.03 2.13
C GLY A 153 -1.06 1.12 1.10
N PHE A 154 -2.24 1.01 0.48
CA PHE A 154 -2.75 1.96 -0.50
C PHE A 154 -4.17 2.41 -0.16
N GLY A 155 -4.34 3.70 0.13
CA GLY A 155 -5.66 4.31 0.37
C GLY A 155 -6.16 5.06 -0.86
N ILE A 156 -7.31 4.67 -1.42
CA ILE A 156 -8.01 5.42 -2.46
C ILE A 156 -9.27 6.01 -1.84
N LYS A 157 -9.19 7.25 -1.35
CA LYS A 157 -10.20 7.81 -0.43
C LYS A 157 -10.75 9.16 -0.91
N ASN A 158 -11.74 9.70 -0.21
CA ASN A 158 -12.30 11.04 -0.37
C ASN A 158 -12.64 11.45 -1.82
N GLY A 159 -13.34 10.56 -2.53
CA GLY A 159 -13.84 10.83 -3.88
C GLY A 159 -12.80 10.71 -5.00
N ALA A 160 -11.60 10.18 -4.72
CA ALA A 160 -10.63 9.84 -5.76
C ALA A 160 -11.27 8.86 -6.77
N LYS A 161 -11.13 9.14 -8.07
CA LYS A 161 -11.81 8.40 -9.14
C LYS A 161 -10.95 8.19 -10.37
N ASN A 162 -11.26 7.20 -11.21
CA ASN A 162 -10.43 6.83 -12.36
C ASN A 162 -8.98 6.55 -11.93
N ILE A 163 -8.81 5.71 -10.91
CA ILE A 163 -7.49 5.37 -10.36
C ILE A 163 -7.13 3.97 -10.81
N THR A 164 -5.91 3.79 -11.31
CA THR A 164 -5.40 2.48 -11.69
C THR A 164 -4.15 2.15 -10.90
N LEU A 165 -4.11 0.99 -10.27
CA LEU A 165 -2.94 0.42 -9.62
C LEU A 165 -2.51 -0.81 -10.43
N LYS A 166 -1.26 -0.81 -10.89
CA LYS A 166 -0.67 -1.90 -11.70
C LYS A 166 0.55 -2.46 -10.99
N ASN A 167 0.57 -3.77 -10.78
CA ASN A 167 1.69 -4.50 -10.20
C ASN A 167 2.18 -3.89 -8.88
N CYS A 168 1.29 -3.28 -8.10
CA CYS A 168 1.63 -2.71 -6.81
C CYS A 168 1.63 -3.80 -5.74
N VAL A 169 2.35 -3.57 -4.64
CA VAL A 169 2.54 -4.55 -3.58
C VAL A 169 2.30 -3.91 -2.21
N ALA A 170 1.39 -4.47 -1.43
CA ALA A 170 1.05 -4.04 -0.07
C ALA A 170 1.34 -5.16 0.95
N ILE A 171 2.27 -4.95 1.87
CA ILE A 171 2.73 -6.01 2.80
C ILE A 171 2.77 -5.53 4.24
N GLY A 172 2.16 -6.28 5.16
CA GLY A 172 2.38 -6.07 6.59
C GLY A 172 1.90 -4.72 7.12
N ASN A 173 0.98 -4.05 6.41
CA ASN A 173 0.37 -2.81 6.86
C ASN A 173 -0.59 -3.10 8.01
N SER A 174 -0.77 -2.14 8.92
CA SER A 174 -1.55 -2.39 10.14
C SER A 174 -3.03 -2.53 9.87
N ASP A 175 -3.61 -1.74 8.96
CA ASP A 175 -5.01 -1.87 8.56
C ASP A 175 -5.15 -2.79 7.35
N ASP A 176 -5.37 -2.26 6.14
CA ASP A 176 -5.52 -3.08 4.92
C ASP A 176 -4.33 -2.98 3.96
N GLY A 177 -4.26 -3.93 3.02
CA GLY A 177 -3.37 -3.81 1.87
C GLY A 177 -3.81 -2.69 0.91
N TYR A 178 -5.08 -2.74 0.50
CA TYR A 178 -5.72 -1.76 -0.37
C TYR A 178 -7.09 -1.40 0.19
N ASP A 179 -7.37 -0.11 0.34
CA ASP A 179 -8.67 0.39 0.83
C ASP A 179 -9.27 1.41 -0.13
N THR A 180 -10.52 1.16 -0.54
CA THR A 180 -11.34 2.08 -1.35
C THR A 180 -12.50 2.69 -0.57
N TYR A 181 -12.45 2.68 0.76
CA TYR A 181 -13.39 3.38 1.62
C TYR A 181 -13.43 4.85 1.22
N THR A 182 -14.64 5.36 0.94
CA THR A 182 -14.90 6.73 0.45
C THR A 182 -14.29 7.06 -0.91
N ALA A 183 -13.84 6.08 -1.68
CA ALA A 183 -13.48 6.30 -3.08
C ALA A 183 -14.67 6.85 -3.87
N GLY A 184 -14.35 7.51 -4.99
CA GLY A 184 -15.31 7.81 -6.05
C GLY A 184 -15.63 6.53 -6.84
N SER A 185 -15.37 6.52 -8.14
CA SER A 185 -15.68 5.38 -9.01
C SER A 185 -14.52 5.09 -9.96
N ASN A 186 -14.61 3.95 -10.66
CA ASN A 186 -13.61 3.46 -11.62
C ASN A 186 -12.22 3.27 -10.99
N ILE A 187 -12.16 2.45 -9.94
CA ILE A 187 -10.90 2.04 -9.31
C ILE A 187 -10.50 0.70 -9.90
N THR A 188 -9.28 0.57 -10.41
CA THR A 188 -8.78 -0.65 -11.04
C THR A 188 -7.52 -1.14 -10.37
N PHE A 189 -7.53 -2.39 -9.90
CA PHE A 189 -6.36 -3.12 -9.45
C PHE A 189 -6.03 -4.19 -10.49
N LEU A 190 -4.80 -4.16 -11.02
CA LEU A 190 -4.30 -5.10 -12.03
C LEU A 190 -2.96 -5.68 -11.58
N GLY A 191 -2.88 -7.00 -11.40
CA GLY A 191 -1.62 -7.65 -11.02
C GLY A 191 -1.11 -7.28 -9.62
N CYS A 192 -1.97 -6.71 -8.77
CA CYS A 192 -1.56 -6.21 -7.45
C CYS A 192 -1.52 -7.33 -6.41
N ARG A 193 -0.71 -7.14 -5.35
CA ARG A 193 -0.50 -8.15 -4.31
C ARG A 193 -0.68 -7.57 -2.91
N ALA A 194 -1.52 -8.20 -2.10
CA ALA A 194 -1.70 -7.87 -0.69
C ALA A 194 -1.31 -9.08 0.19
N GLN A 195 -0.36 -8.92 1.11
CA GLN A 195 0.09 -10.02 1.96
C GLN A 195 0.30 -9.62 3.42
N ASN A 196 -0.11 -10.48 4.35
CA ASN A 196 0.15 -10.34 5.79
C ASN A 196 -0.33 -8.99 6.38
N ASN A 197 -1.34 -8.33 5.79
CA ASN A 197 -1.89 -7.09 6.34
C ASN A 197 -2.80 -7.39 7.53
N GLY A 198 -2.95 -6.40 8.42
CA GLY A 198 -3.72 -6.52 9.64
C GLY A 198 -2.85 -6.85 10.83
N SER A 199 -2.49 -5.82 11.57
CA SER A 199 -1.78 -5.93 12.85
C SER A 199 -2.29 -4.86 13.83
N GLY A 200 -1.69 -4.80 15.01
CA GLY A 200 -2.20 -3.92 16.06
C GLY A 200 -3.54 -4.37 16.63
N LYS A 201 -4.09 -3.54 17.50
CA LYS A 201 -5.33 -3.82 18.22
C LYS A 201 -6.55 -3.72 17.29
N ASN A 202 -6.54 -2.71 16.43
CA ASN A 202 -7.73 -2.28 15.69
C ASN A 202 -7.67 -2.53 14.18
N GLY A 203 -6.51 -2.87 13.62
CA GLY A 203 -6.41 -3.07 12.17
C GLY A 203 -7.26 -4.23 11.65
N ASP A 204 -8.04 -3.98 10.59
CA ASP A 204 -8.98 -4.93 10.01
C ASP A 204 -8.26 -6.08 9.30
N GLY A 205 -7.24 -5.74 8.52
CA GLY A 205 -6.38 -6.73 7.87
C GLY A 205 -6.92 -7.30 6.59
N ASN A 206 -7.67 -6.56 5.79
CA ASN A 206 -8.10 -7.06 4.49
C ASN A 206 -6.96 -6.97 3.48
N GLY A 207 -6.92 -7.91 2.54
CA GLY A 207 -6.05 -7.79 1.38
C GLY A 207 -6.51 -6.62 0.51
N PHE A 208 -7.77 -6.68 0.09
CA PHE A 208 -8.45 -5.65 -0.70
C PHE A 208 -9.82 -5.32 -0.07
N LYS A 209 -9.96 -4.17 0.58
CA LYS A 209 -11.21 -3.57 1.07
C LYS A 209 -11.80 -2.70 -0.05
N LEU A 210 -12.77 -3.24 -0.79
CA LEU A 210 -13.27 -2.73 -2.07
C LEU A 210 -14.51 -1.83 -1.95
N GLY A 211 -14.67 -1.18 -0.80
CA GLY A 211 -15.77 -0.24 -0.54
C GLY A 211 -15.89 0.16 0.92
N PRO A 212 -17.05 0.73 1.33
CA PRO A 212 -18.02 1.32 0.42
C PRO A 212 -17.41 2.52 -0.30
N CYS A 213 -17.61 2.60 -1.61
CA CYS A 213 -17.27 3.78 -2.40
C CYS A 213 -18.36 4.85 -2.21
N LEU A 214 -18.39 5.43 -1.00
CA LEU A 214 -19.38 6.39 -0.55
C LEU A 214 -18.74 7.75 -0.33
N TYR A 215 -19.08 8.73 -1.16
CA TYR A 215 -18.56 10.08 -1.02
C TYR A 215 -19.55 11.13 -1.52
N LYS A 216 -19.93 12.05 -0.62
CA LYS A 216 -20.99 13.04 -0.86
C LYS A 216 -22.28 12.35 -1.35
N ASN A 217 -22.79 12.73 -2.52
CA ASN A 217 -24.02 12.20 -3.09
C ASN A 217 -23.80 10.88 -3.86
N GLN A 218 -22.58 10.35 -3.91
CA GLN A 218 -22.27 9.08 -4.55
C GLN A 218 -22.30 7.95 -3.53
N ASP A 219 -23.10 6.90 -3.78
CA ASP A 219 -23.20 5.71 -2.93
C ASP A 219 -23.02 4.44 -3.76
N GLY A 220 -21.78 3.96 -3.80
CA GLY A 220 -21.34 2.90 -4.69
C GLY A 220 -20.46 3.43 -5.81
N GLY A 221 -19.50 2.62 -6.23
CA GLY A 221 -18.51 2.99 -7.25
C GLY A 221 -17.93 1.73 -7.86
N LEU A 222 -17.68 1.76 -9.17
CA LEU A 222 -17.14 0.62 -9.87
C LEU A 222 -15.70 0.36 -9.41
N VAL A 223 -15.47 -0.84 -8.90
CA VAL A 223 -14.13 -1.34 -8.59
C VAL A 223 -13.87 -2.58 -9.44
N THR A 224 -12.71 -2.62 -10.10
CA THR A 224 -12.25 -3.75 -10.91
C THR A 224 -10.98 -4.32 -10.31
N VAL A 225 -10.94 -5.62 -10.11
CA VAL A 225 -9.81 -6.33 -9.49
C VAL A 225 -9.47 -7.57 -10.31
N LYS A 226 -8.34 -7.51 -11.03
CA LYS A 226 -7.95 -8.54 -12.00
C LYS A 226 -6.54 -9.04 -11.78
N ASN A 227 -6.35 -10.35 -11.86
CA ASN A 227 -5.05 -11.01 -11.72
C ASN A 227 -4.32 -10.62 -10.42
N CYS A 228 -5.07 -10.32 -9.36
CA CYS A 228 -4.52 -9.88 -8.08
C CYS A 228 -4.35 -11.05 -7.12
N THR A 229 -3.46 -10.91 -6.15
CA THR A 229 -3.14 -11.95 -5.17
C THR A 229 -3.31 -11.43 -3.74
N ALA A 230 -4.06 -12.15 -2.89
CA ALA A 230 -4.27 -11.83 -1.48
C ALA A 230 -3.88 -13.01 -0.58
N LEU A 231 -2.82 -12.88 0.23
CA LEU A 231 -2.27 -14.00 1.01
C LEU A 231 -2.17 -13.67 2.49
N ASN A 232 -2.63 -14.58 3.35
CA ASN A 232 -2.34 -14.59 4.78
C ASN A 232 -2.68 -13.28 5.53
N ASN A 233 -3.66 -12.51 5.03
CA ASN A 233 -4.09 -11.30 5.72
C ASN A 233 -4.95 -11.67 6.96
N LYS A 234 -4.92 -10.85 8.02
CA LYS A 234 -5.70 -11.09 9.26
C LYS A 234 -7.20 -11.06 9.02
N GLY A 235 -7.65 -10.20 8.12
CA GLY A 235 -9.01 -10.06 7.64
C GLY A 235 -9.25 -10.87 6.38
N VAL A 236 -10.07 -10.33 5.47
CA VAL A 236 -10.53 -11.03 4.26
C VAL A 236 -9.58 -10.76 3.10
N GLY A 237 -9.34 -11.75 2.24
CA GLY A 237 -8.50 -11.58 1.05
C GLY A 237 -9.05 -10.50 0.11
N PHE A 238 -10.27 -10.72 -0.40
CA PHE A 238 -11.01 -9.73 -1.17
C PHE A 238 -12.38 -9.48 -0.53
N LEU A 239 -12.57 -8.27 0.01
CA LEU A 239 -13.77 -7.85 0.72
C LEU A 239 -14.53 -6.80 -0.08
N ARG A 240 -15.79 -7.05 -0.42
CA ARG A 240 -16.66 -6.05 -1.05
C ARG A 240 -16.90 -4.81 -0.19
N ASN A 241 -16.91 -4.99 1.13
CA ASN A 241 -17.12 -3.97 2.15
C ASN A 241 -18.30 -3.04 1.83
N HIS A 242 -19.53 -3.57 1.83
CA HIS A 242 -20.74 -2.76 1.65
C HIS A 242 -20.85 -1.96 0.33
N ASN A 243 -19.97 -2.16 -0.65
CA ASN A 243 -20.06 -1.43 -1.92
C ASN A 243 -21.35 -1.80 -2.65
N LYS A 244 -22.23 -0.82 -2.91
CA LYS A 244 -23.50 -1.07 -3.60
C LYS A 244 -23.30 -1.62 -5.00
N VAL A 245 -22.31 -1.11 -5.73
CA VAL A 245 -21.91 -1.65 -7.03
C VAL A 245 -21.05 -2.89 -6.80
N ALA A 246 -21.43 -4.01 -7.43
CA ALA A 246 -20.65 -5.24 -7.34
C ALA A 246 -19.28 -5.06 -8.02
N PRO A 247 -18.16 -5.42 -7.36
CA PRO A 247 -16.85 -5.38 -7.99
C PRO A 247 -16.76 -6.33 -9.18
N VAL A 248 -16.06 -5.91 -10.25
CA VAL A 248 -15.71 -6.78 -11.39
C VAL A 248 -14.42 -7.51 -11.05
N GLN A 249 -14.44 -8.84 -11.08
CA GLN A 249 -13.32 -9.66 -10.63
C GLN A 249 -12.99 -10.80 -11.61
N SER A 250 -11.71 -11.06 -11.85
CA SER A 250 -11.26 -12.18 -12.70
C SER A 250 -9.80 -12.56 -12.43
N GLY A 251 -9.48 -13.85 -12.41
CA GLY A 251 -8.09 -14.34 -12.32
C GLY A 251 -7.39 -14.07 -10.99
N ASN A 252 -8.15 -13.79 -9.92
CA ASN A 252 -7.59 -13.47 -8.61
C ASN A 252 -7.27 -14.73 -7.82
N ILE A 253 -6.20 -14.68 -7.02
CA ILE A 253 -5.77 -15.76 -6.13
C ILE A 253 -5.88 -15.27 -4.69
N ALA A 254 -6.56 -16.03 -3.84
CA ALA A 254 -6.53 -15.80 -2.41
C ALA A 254 -6.31 -17.10 -1.65
N SER A 255 -5.49 -17.05 -0.60
CA SER A 255 -5.23 -18.20 0.26
C SER A 255 -4.75 -17.75 1.64
N GLY A 256 -5.18 -18.47 2.68
CA GLY A 256 -4.69 -18.29 4.06
C GLY A 256 -5.20 -17.01 4.75
N ASN A 257 -6.15 -16.28 4.16
CA ASN A 257 -6.73 -15.08 4.76
C ASN A 257 -7.68 -15.48 5.90
N LYS A 258 -7.42 -15.05 7.13
CA LYS A 258 -8.14 -15.57 8.31
C LYS A 258 -9.62 -15.17 8.34
N GLY A 259 -9.96 -14.01 7.78
CA GLY A 259 -11.34 -13.55 7.62
C GLY A 259 -12.11 -14.23 6.47
N GLY A 260 -11.43 -15.05 5.66
CA GLY A 260 -11.94 -15.69 4.45
C GLY A 260 -11.27 -15.14 3.18
N ASP A 261 -11.19 -15.96 2.13
CA ASP A 261 -10.46 -15.58 0.91
C ASP A 261 -11.25 -14.59 0.03
N PHE A 262 -12.56 -14.80 -0.11
CA PHE A 262 -13.43 -13.99 -0.97
C PHE A 262 -14.77 -13.72 -0.27
N LYS A 263 -15.17 -12.45 -0.15
CA LYS A 263 -16.50 -12.02 0.31
C LYS A 263 -17.09 -10.98 -0.62
N TRP A 264 -17.93 -11.45 -1.55
CA TRP A 264 -18.54 -10.65 -2.61
C TRP A 264 -19.99 -10.26 -2.36
N ASP A 265 -20.63 -10.85 -1.35
CA ASP A 265 -22.03 -10.59 -1.06
C ASP A 265 -22.23 -9.16 -0.58
N TYR A 266 -23.34 -8.56 -1.02
CA TYR A 266 -23.72 -7.25 -0.53
C TYR A 266 -24.26 -7.38 0.90
N THR A 267 -23.65 -6.64 1.82
CA THR A 267 -24.16 -6.44 3.16
C THR A 267 -24.63 -4.99 3.29
N PRO A 268 -25.92 -4.72 3.54
CA PRO A 268 -26.38 -3.36 3.81
C PRO A 268 -25.66 -2.76 5.02
N ARG A 269 -25.44 -1.44 4.97
CA ARG A 269 -24.97 -0.68 6.15
C ARG A 269 -26.15 -0.57 7.13
N LYS A 270 -25.86 -0.72 8.43
CA LYS A 270 -26.85 -0.44 9.49
C LYS A 270 -27.02 1.07 9.67
#